data_AF-A0A3C1PAG6-F1
#
_entry.id   AF-A0A3C1PAG6-F1
#
_cell.length_a   1.000
_cell.length_b   1.000
_cell.length_c   1.000
_cell.angle_alpha   90.00
_cell.angle_beta   90.00
_cell.angle_gamma   90.00
#
_symmetry.space_group_name_H-M   'P 1'
#
loop_
_entity.id
_entity.type
_entity.pdbx_description
1 polymer ?
#
loop_
_entity_poly.entity_id
_entity_poly.type
_entity_poly.pdbx_seq_one_letter_code
_entity_poly.pdbx_strand_id
1 'polypeptide(L)'
;MRNPVSKLYLIPILVVTGFIIYFGVNVPFYDQWVVPALLEKTATGTLQFKDLFELHNNHRILFPRLIFIALGFISSWNIKLELFFSLCLAIITFHIVI
;
A
#
# COMPACT_ATOMS: atom_id res chain seq x y z
N MET A 1 10.71 24.48 -24.73
CA MET A 1 9.26 24.65 -24.96
C MET A 1 8.51 23.69 -24.03
N ARG A 2 7.71 24.19 -23.07
CA ARG A 2 6.98 23.34 -22.10
C ARG A 2 5.78 22.72 -22.79
N ASN A 3 5.81 21.40 -23.03
CA ASN A 3 4.74 20.70 -23.76
C ASN A 3 3.40 20.87 -23.01
N PRO A 4 2.37 21.48 -23.62
CA PRO A 4 1.11 21.79 -22.93
C PRO A 4 0.36 20.53 -22.47
N VAL A 5 0.65 19.40 -23.11
CA VAL A 5 0.08 18.08 -22.82
C VAL A 5 0.54 17.49 -21.49
N SER A 6 1.65 17.99 -20.92
CA SER A 6 2.19 17.48 -19.64
C SER A 6 1.19 17.59 -18.47
N LYS A 7 0.29 18.57 -18.52
CA LYS A 7 -0.74 18.76 -17.49
C LYS A 7 -1.85 17.68 -17.54
N LEU A 8 -2.04 17.02 -18.68
CA LEU A 8 -3.05 15.95 -18.82
C LEU A 8 -2.70 14.74 -17.94
N TYR A 9 -1.40 14.50 -17.67
CA TYR A 9 -0.95 13.41 -16.79
C TYR A 9 -1.32 13.61 -15.31
N LEU A 10 -1.75 14.81 -14.92
CA LEU A 10 -2.25 15.05 -13.56
C LEU A 10 -3.69 14.57 -13.38
N ILE A 11 -4.45 14.41 -14.47
CA ILE A 11 -5.87 14.02 -14.39
C ILE A 11 -6.04 12.66 -13.68
N PRO A 12 -5.33 11.58 -14.05
CA PRO A 12 -5.46 10.29 -13.37
C PRO A 12 -5.07 10.39 -11.89
N ILE A 13 -4.03 11.17 -11.56
CA ILE A 13 -3.54 11.34 -10.19
C ILE A 13 -4.62 12.03 -9.34
N LEU A 14 -5.22 13.11 -9.83
CA LEU A 14 -6.26 13.85 -9.13
C LEU A 14 -7.55 13.03 -8.97
N VAL A 15 -7.94 12.29 -10.02
CA VAL A 15 -9.12 11.41 -9.96
C VAL A 15 -8.92 10.31 -8.93
N VAL A 16 -7.78 9.59 -8.96
CA VAL A 16 -7.51 8.51 -8.00
C VAL A 16 -7.41 9.06 -6.58
N THR A 17 -6.76 10.22 -6.39
CA THR A 17 -6.72 10.91 -5.09
C THR A 17 -8.13 11.20 -4.57
N GLY A 18 -9.00 11.77 -5.40
CA GLY A 18 -10.39 12.04 -5.04
C GLY A 18 -11.17 10.78 -4.68
N PHE A 19 -10.93 9.69 -5.41
CA PHE A 19 -11.53 8.39 -5.11
C PHE A 19 -11.08 7.84 -3.75
N ILE A 20 -9.79 7.93 -3.43
CA ILE A 20 -9.28 7.48 -2.13
C ILE A 20 -9.89 8.31 -0.99
N ILE A 21 -10.03 9.63 -1.18
CA ILE A 21 -10.59 10.50 -0.14
C ILE A 21 -12.08 10.20 0.09
N TYR A 22 -12.86 10.06 -0.98
CA TYR A 22 -14.31 9.92 -0.89
C TYR A 22 -14.78 8.49 -0.61
N PHE A 23 -14.12 7.50 -1.21
CA PHE A 23 -14.50 6.08 -1.11
C PHE A 23 -13.56 5.25 -0.22
N GLY A 24 -12.42 5.80 0.20
CA GLY A 24 -11.48 5.09 1.06
C GLY A 24 -12.05 4.88 2.47
N VAL A 25 -12.26 3.61 2.82
CA VAL A 25 -12.71 3.17 4.15
C VAL A 25 -11.57 2.48 4.90
N ASN A 26 -11.52 2.67 6.22
CA ASN A 26 -10.55 2.00 7.09
C ASN A 26 -11.07 0.62 7.51
N VAL A 27 -11.44 -0.21 6.53
CA VAL A 27 -11.93 -1.57 6.76
C VAL A 27 -11.16 -2.52 5.84
N PRO A 28 -10.56 -3.60 6.38
CA PRO A 28 -9.80 -4.54 5.57
C PRO A 28 -10.70 -5.26 4.56
N PHE A 29 -10.17 -5.46 3.36
CA PHE A 29 -10.86 -6.13 2.27
C PHE A 29 -10.03 -7.31 1.74
N TYR A 30 -10.67 -8.48 1.58
CA TYR A 30 -10.06 -9.71 1.07
C TYR A 30 -8.72 -10.04 1.75
N ASP A 31 -7.61 -10.06 1.00
CA ASP A 31 -6.30 -10.48 1.47
C ASP A 31 -5.75 -9.59 2.61
N GLN A 32 -6.29 -8.37 2.77
CA GLN A 32 -5.94 -7.49 3.89
C GLN A 32 -6.36 -8.06 5.26
N TRP A 33 -7.31 -9.01 5.31
CA TRP A 33 -7.68 -9.67 6.57
C TRP A 33 -6.54 -10.50 7.17
N VAL A 34 -5.50 -10.81 6.41
CA VAL A 34 -4.31 -11.54 6.91
C VAL A 34 -3.30 -10.60 7.59
N VAL A 35 -3.35 -9.30 7.29
CA VAL A 35 -2.47 -8.27 7.88
C VAL A 35 -2.60 -8.14 9.41
N PRO A 36 -3.80 -8.11 10.02
CA PRO A 36 -3.91 -7.96 11.48
C PRO A 36 -3.27 -9.12 12.25
N ALA A 37 -3.37 -10.36 11.77
CA ALA A 37 -2.67 -11.50 12.37
C ALA A 37 -1.14 -11.34 12.30
N LEU A 38 -0.63 -10.76 11.21
CA LEU A 38 0.79 -10.44 11.04
C LEU A 38 1.23 -9.30 11.98
N LEU A 39 0.40 -8.27 12.14
CA LEU A 39 0.63 -7.15 13.06
C LEU A 39 0.61 -7.62 14.51
N GLU A 40 -0.31 -8.51 14.89
CA GLU A 40 -0.37 -9.12 16.22
C GLU A 40 0.89 -9.93 16.53
N LYS A 41 1.35 -10.79 15.60
CA LYS A 41 2.62 -11.51 15.73
C LYS A 41 3.82 -10.58 15.88
N THR A 42 3.80 -9.45 15.15
CA THR A 42 4.86 -8.44 15.26
C THR A 42 4.80 -7.72 16.61
N ALA A 43 3.61 -7.37 17.09
CA ALA A 43 3.41 -6.67 18.36
C ALA A 43 3.75 -7.56 19.57
N THR A 44 3.49 -8.86 19.48
CA THR A 44 3.85 -9.85 20.51
C THR A 44 5.30 -10.30 20.45
N GLY A 45 6.09 -9.81 19.48
CA GLY A 45 7.48 -10.19 19.28
C GLY A 45 7.69 -11.64 18.82
N THR A 46 6.62 -12.30 18.34
CA THR A 46 6.63 -13.69 17.87
C THR A 46 6.86 -13.81 16.36
N LEU A 47 7.01 -12.69 15.66
CA LEU A 47 7.26 -12.65 14.22
C LEU A 47 8.57 -13.37 13.88
N GLN A 48 8.46 -14.47 13.14
CA GLN A 48 9.63 -15.17 12.60
C GLN A 48 9.90 -14.74 11.16
N PHE A 49 11.16 -14.78 10.73
CA PHE A 49 11.52 -14.59 9.31
C PHE A 49 10.79 -15.58 8.39
N LYS A 50 10.45 -16.76 8.89
CA LYS A 50 9.63 -17.75 8.19
C LYS A 50 8.21 -17.23 7.92
N ASP A 51 7.60 -16.51 8.86
CA ASP A 51 6.27 -15.92 8.66
C ASP A 51 6.30 -14.85 7.55
N LEU A 52 7.41 -14.13 7.38
CA LEU A 52 7.56 -13.16 6.29
C LEU A 52 7.71 -13.83 4.91
N PHE A 53 8.34 -15.02 4.86
CA PHE A 53 8.60 -15.76 3.62
C PHE A 53 7.62 -16.90 3.33
N GLU A 54 6.57 -17.00 4.14
CA GLU A 54 5.51 -17.98 4.01
C GLU A 54 4.72 -17.81 2.70
N LEU A 55 4.20 -18.92 2.18
CA LEU A 55 3.39 -18.93 0.97
C LEU A 55 2.04 -18.25 1.27
N HIS A 56 1.70 -17.21 0.51
CA HIS A 56 0.40 -16.58 0.54
C HIS A 56 -0.24 -16.78 -0.83
N ASN A 57 -1.33 -17.55 -0.92
CA ASN A 57 -2.00 -17.88 -2.19
C ASN A 57 -1.02 -18.29 -3.32
N ASN A 58 -0.13 -19.24 -3.04
CA ASN A 58 0.89 -19.79 -3.95
C ASN A 58 2.08 -18.87 -4.31
N HIS A 59 2.16 -17.65 -3.78
CA HIS A 59 3.29 -16.75 -4.03
C HIS A 59 3.86 -16.17 -2.73
N ARG A 60 5.12 -15.73 -2.80
CA ARG A 60 5.84 -15.17 -1.64
C ARG A 60 5.79 -13.65 -1.71
N ILE A 61 5.08 -13.03 -0.78
CA ILE A 61 4.85 -11.57 -0.75
C ILE A 61 5.70 -10.89 0.34
N LEU A 62 7.02 -11.10 0.31
CA LEU A 62 7.92 -10.57 1.34
C LEU A 62 7.91 -9.04 1.40
N PHE A 63 8.09 -8.36 0.26
CA PHE A 63 8.12 -6.89 0.23
C PHE A 63 6.78 -6.25 0.61
N PRO A 64 5.61 -6.68 0.06
CA PRO A 64 4.32 -6.17 0.49
C PRO A 64 4.07 -6.32 2.00
N ARG A 65 4.40 -7.49 2.57
CA ARG A 65 4.25 -7.72 4.02
C ARG A 65 5.07 -6.75 4.86
N LEU A 66 6.31 -6.49 4.47
CA LEU A 66 7.15 -5.53 5.19
C LEU A 66 6.57 -4.11 5.15
N ILE A 67 6.05 -3.69 3.99
CA ILE A 67 5.39 -2.40 3.82
C ILE A 67 4.14 -2.32 4.68
N PHE A 68 3.28 -3.34 4.68
CA PHE A 68 2.06 -3.38 5.50
C PHE A 68 2.36 -3.37 7.00
N ILE A 69 3.39 -4.09 7.46
CA ILE A 69 3.85 -4.00 8.85
C ILE A 69 4.29 -2.58 9.17
N ALA A 70 5.19 -2.00 8.38
CA ALA A 70 5.72 -0.66 8.61
C ALA A 70 4.59 0.39 8.64
N LEU A 71 3.71 0.38 7.64
CA LEU A 71 2.56 1.29 7.57
C LEU A 71 1.57 1.02 8.71
N GLY A 72 1.30 -0.24 9.05
CA GLY A 72 0.39 -0.63 10.13
C GLY A 72 0.84 -0.10 11.49
N PHE A 73 2.14 -0.19 11.81
CA PHE A 73 2.69 0.35 13.05
C PHE A 73 2.74 1.89 13.07
N ILE A 74 3.10 2.53 11.95
CA ILE A 74 3.20 4.00 11.87
C ILE A 74 1.81 4.66 11.93
N SER A 75 0.80 4.04 11.32
CA SER A 75 -0.52 4.65 11.12
C SER A 75 -1.62 4.14 12.04
N SER A 76 -1.29 3.25 12.98
CA SER A 76 -2.28 2.51 13.78
C SER A 76 -3.29 1.77 12.88
N TRP A 77 -2.77 1.10 11.84
CA TRP A 77 -3.53 0.35 10.84
C TRP A 77 -4.60 1.16 10.09
N ASN A 78 -4.15 2.26 9.47
CA ASN A 78 -5.00 3.08 8.60
C ASN A 78 -4.87 2.64 7.13
N ILE A 79 -5.88 1.96 6.60
CA ILE A 79 -5.88 1.42 5.23
C ILE A 79 -5.84 2.54 4.18
N LYS A 80 -6.38 3.74 4.45
CA LYS A 80 -6.23 4.87 3.52
C LYS A 80 -4.77 5.21 3.28
N LEU A 81 -3.90 5.07 4.28
CA LEU A 81 -2.47 5.31 4.11
C LEU A 81 -1.81 4.26 3.19
N GLU A 82 -2.27 3.00 3.21
CA GLU A 82 -1.83 1.99 2.24
C GLU A 82 -2.24 2.38 0.81
N LEU A 83 -3.47 2.88 0.63
CA LEU A 83 -3.94 3.37 -0.67
C LEU A 83 -3.14 4.58 -1.16
N PHE A 84 -2.86 5.55 -0.28
CA PHE A 84 -2.01 6.69 -0.61
C PHE A 84 -0.56 6.26 -0.90
N PHE A 85 -0.03 5.29 -0.17
CA PHE A 85 1.31 4.76 -0.42
C PHE A 85 1.39 4.09 -1.81
N SER A 86 0.37 3.32 -2.17
CA SER A 86 0.25 2.74 -3.52
C SER A 86 0.21 3.80 -4.61
N LEU A 87 -0.58 4.87 -4.41
CA LEU A 87 -0.63 6.01 -5.34
C LEU A 87 0.73 6.73 -5.43
N CYS A 88 1.40 6.97 -4.31
CA CYS A 88 2.74 7.56 -4.28
C CYS A 88 3.74 6.71 -5.07
N LEU A 89 3.73 5.39 -4.88
CA LEU A 89 4.60 4.48 -5.63
C LEU A 89 4.30 4.55 -7.14
N ALA A 90 3.02 4.57 -7.53
CA ALA A 90 2.63 4.71 -8.92
C ALA A 90 3.12 6.03 -9.55
N ILE A 91 3.03 7.15 -8.82
CA ILE A 91 3.56 8.45 -9.27
C ILE A 91 5.07 8.39 -9.45
N ILE A 92 5.79 7.79 -8.50
CA ILE A 92 7.25 7.62 -8.57
C ILE A 92 7.63 6.77 -9.80
N THR A 93 6.98 5.62 -9.98
CA THR A 93 7.24 4.75 -11.14
C THR A 93 6.94 5.45 -12.45
N PHE A 94 5.81 6.16 -12.55
CA PHE A 94 5.46 6.94 -13.73
C PHE A 94 6.53 7.99 -14.05
N HIS A 95 7.05 8.67 -13.03
CA HIS A 95 8.09 9.67 -13.20
C HIS A 95 9.46 9.08 -13.59
N ILE A 96 9.74 7.83 -13.21
CA ILE A 96 10.97 7.13 -13.59
C ILE A 96 10.92 6.65 -15.05
N VAL A 97 9.73 6.27 -15.54
CA VAL A 97 9.55 5.63 -16.86
C VAL A 97 9.44 6.65 -18.01
N ILE A 98 9.01 7.89 -17.72
CA ILE A 98 8.86 8.99 -18.68
C ILE A 98 10.07 9.91 -18.68
#